data_AF-A0A3D0MWD7-F1
#
_entry.id   AF-A0A3D0MWD7-F1
#
_cell.length_a   1.000
_cell.length_b   1.000
_cell.length_c   1.000
_cell.angle_alpha   90.00
_cell.angle_beta   90.00
_cell.angle_gamma   90.00
#
_symmetry.space_group_name_H-M   'P 1'
#
loop_
_entity.id
_entity.type
_entity.pdbx_description
1 polymer ?
#
loop_
_entity_poly.entity_id
_entity_poly.type
_entity_poly.pdbx_seq_one_letter_code
_entity_poly.pdbx_strand_id
1 'polypeptide(L)'
;MKKTIKLLLFFLLVSGNLYSQWSSNPMENLSVISLNNTQLLPKIASSPDGGFYVSWFDGRGNGQLKAYLQRFDRFGVKQFGADGLLISDKPQNSWLGDYSLVTDGSNNAILVFSDKRASTMADTTVNPYAYKISPAGAFLWGPDGVALTGETSRYQMWPKAAVLTDGSVAFAWWYFFEPTKTSWVKIQRINSAGVPQYPSAISIQSPDGKRYQYPNIVASDAGNFIVSWVYGPKDTVGSFVPDNISVHCMKYNSAGTAVWGSTPKTVYSAMGNTVPIYMVPEVISDKNNGIVISFFHTTGLQNISSGIQRYSSDGTQIYSNNGVNLSTNSSRIHIEPFSAINPNNNDIYTFFVDADAATQDFQTVYGQRINSAGQRLWSDTGRAFGQLINSQVAYINCFNNGDTNVTVTYGQEVPGPIRDLIYGFRTGPSGVMQWGGSPVLMSSVVSFKDYINAAMNPQGMLVSAWQDTRFGMMGNGTLFVQNLKPDGTLGPVSIKQIGTNLPGKFDLSQNFPNPFNPTTKIKFDLNKSGMVTLKVYDNLGREVNTLVNENLSAGVYEVNFNAENLSSGIYFYSITNGSEKITKSMLLVK
;
A
#
# COMPACT_ATOMS: atom_id res chain seq x y z
N MET A 1 9.01 -35.78 62.15
CA MET A 1 8.19 -34.72 61.50
C MET A 1 9.11 -33.65 60.92
N LYS A 2 9.43 -33.70 59.62
CA LYS A 2 10.08 -32.60 58.90
C LYS A 2 9.47 -32.55 57.49
N LYS A 3 8.80 -31.45 57.19
CA LYS A 3 8.10 -31.16 55.93
C LYS A 3 9.13 -30.83 54.85
N THR A 4 9.06 -31.52 53.72
CA THR A 4 9.81 -31.19 52.49
C THR A 4 9.07 -30.06 51.76
N ILE A 5 9.65 -28.87 51.74
CA ILE A 5 9.14 -27.72 50.96
C ILE A 5 9.68 -27.86 49.52
N LYS A 6 8.78 -27.97 48.54
CA LYS A 6 9.09 -27.83 47.12
C LYS A 6 9.23 -26.34 46.80
N LEU A 7 10.41 -25.90 46.39
CA LEU A 7 10.62 -24.55 45.86
C LEU A 7 10.35 -24.58 44.35
N LEU A 8 9.24 -23.97 43.92
CA LEU A 8 8.91 -23.73 42.53
C LEU A 8 9.71 -22.47 42.09
N LEU A 9 10.70 -22.62 41.21
CA LEU A 9 11.35 -21.48 40.57
C LEU A 9 10.44 -20.98 39.42
N PHE A 10 9.84 -19.80 39.62
CA PHE A 10 9.21 -19.05 38.54
C PHE A 10 10.32 -18.42 37.68
N PHE A 11 10.41 -18.79 36.41
CA PHE A 11 11.22 -18.07 35.44
C PHE A 11 10.57 -16.70 35.18
N LEU A 12 11.24 -15.63 35.62
CA LEU A 12 10.96 -14.27 35.18
C LEU A 12 11.38 -14.15 33.70
N LEU A 13 10.39 -13.96 32.83
CA LEU A 13 10.57 -13.52 31.45
C LEU A 13 11.27 -12.15 31.48
N VAL A 14 12.53 -12.12 31.06
CA VAL A 14 13.26 -10.87 30.79
C VAL A 14 12.61 -10.25 29.55
N SER A 15 11.81 -9.21 29.74
CA SER A 15 11.31 -8.37 28.65
C SER A 15 12.50 -7.62 28.04
N GLY A 16 12.97 -8.08 26.88
CA GLY A 16 13.97 -7.36 26.10
C GLY A 16 13.47 -5.95 25.75
N ASN A 17 14.33 -4.96 25.91
CA ASN A 17 14.05 -3.59 25.48
C ASN A 17 13.81 -3.57 23.96
N LEU A 18 12.65 -3.08 23.51
CA LEU A 18 12.35 -2.91 22.09
C LEU A 18 12.76 -1.49 21.69
N TYR A 19 13.86 -1.37 20.94
CA TYR A 19 14.30 -0.11 20.32
C TYR A 19 13.64 0.06 18.95
N SER A 20 13.33 1.29 18.55
CA SER A 20 12.95 1.58 17.16
C SER A 20 14.07 1.12 16.22
N GLN A 21 13.68 0.42 15.15
CA GLN A 21 14.59 -0.19 14.18
C GLN A 21 14.71 0.62 12.89
N TRP A 22 13.96 1.71 12.77
CA TRP A 22 14.07 2.60 11.63
C TRP A 22 15.43 3.30 11.66
N SER A 23 16.24 3.07 10.63
CA SER A 23 17.54 3.72 10.50
C SER A 23 17.39 5.13 9.94
N SER A 24 18.14 6.07 10.52
CA SER A 24 18.31 7.42 9.96
C SER A 24 19.37 7.47 8.87
N ASN A 25 20.16 6.39 8.69
CA ASN A 25 21.22 6.30 7.69
C ASN A 25 20.66 5.61 6.43
N PRO A 26 20.61 6.30 5.27
CA PRO A 26 20.12 5.70 4.02
C PRO A 26 21.00 4.56 3.47
N MET A 27 22.19 4.34 4.03
CA MET A 27 23.02 3.16 3.73
C MET A 27 22.62 1.91 4.53
N GLU A 28 21.82 2.06 5.59
CA GLU A 28 21.49 0.99 6.56
C GLU A 28 19.97 0.77 6.62
N ASN A 29 19.37 0.31 5.53
CA ASN A 29 17.93 0.04 5.51
C ASN A 29 17.59 -1.20 6.36
N LEU A 30 16.38 -1.23 6.92
CA LEU A 30 15.93 -2.31 7.80
C LEU A 30 15.59 -3.56 6.98
N SER A 31 16.20 -4.71 7.30
CA SER A 31 15.90 -5.96 6.62
C SER A 31 14.56 -6.56 7.05
N VAL A 32 13.77 -7.05 6.09
CA VAL A 32 12.51 -7.73 6.39
C VAL A 32 12.73 -9.16 6.87
N ILE A 33 13.77 -9.79 6.36
CA ILE A 33 14.17 -11.18 6.61
C ILE A 33 15.69 -11.23 6.80
N SER A 34 16.20 -12.21 7.57
CA SER A 34 17.65 -12.37 7.79
C SER A 34 18.35 -13.21 6.72
N LEU A 35 17.60 -13.87 5.84
CA LEU A 35 18.14 -14.78 4.82
C LEU A 35 18.43 -14.05 3.51
N ASN A 36 19.51 -14.46 2.86
CA ASN A 36 19.92 -14.03 1.52
C ASN A 36 19.67 -15.18 0.53
N ASN A 37 18.41 -15.39 0.15
CA ASN A 37 17.99 -16.36 -0.87
C ASN A 37 16.95 -15.70 -1.79
N THR A 38 16.29 -16.45 -2.69
CA THR A 38 15.29 -15.88 -3.61
C THR A 38 14.07 -15.32 -2.87
N GLN A 39 13.99 -13.99 -2.79
CA GLN A 39 12.82 -13.24 -2.31
C GLN A 39 12.25 -12.37 -3.43
N LEU A 40 10.96 -12.53 -3.71
CA LEU A 40 10.32 -11.96 -4.89
C LEU A 40 9.01 -11.24 -4.54
N LEU A 41 8.71 -10.20 -5.32
CA LEU A 41 7.44 -9.49 -5.32
C LEU A 41 6.98 -9.01 -3.92
N PRO A 42 7.78 -8.24 -3.18
CA PRO A 42 7.31 -7.65 -1.92
C PRO A 42 6.09 -6.75 -2.15
N LYS A 43 5.09 -6.84 -1.27
CA LYS A 43 3.99 -5.88 -1.15
C LYS A 43 3.95 -5.35 0.27
N ILE A 44 3.53 -4.11 0.43
CA ILE A 44 3.41 -3.47 1.74
C ILE A 44 2.01 -2.85 1.91
N ALA A 45 1.45 -2.96 3.11
CA ALA A 45 0.23 -2.27 3.50
C ALA A 45 0.37 -1.72 4.92
N SER A 46 -0.11 -0.50 5.16
CA SER A 46 -0.18 0.08 6.50
C SER A 46 -1.40 -0.45 7.25
N SER A 47 -1.32 -0.52 8.58
CA SER A 47 -2.47 -0.82 9.45
C SER A 47 -2.93 0.43 10.21
N PRO A 48 -4.22 0.50 10.61
CA PRO A 48 -4.77 1.63 11.38
C PRO A 48 -4.00 2.01 12.65
N ASP A 49 -3.35 1.05 13.31
CA ASP A 49 -2.50 1.27 14.49
C ASP A 49 -1.13 1.91 14.17
N GLY A 50 -0.85 2.23 12.91
CA GLY A 50 0.39 2.84 12.46
C GLY A 50 1.48 1.86 12.04
N GLY A 51 1.25 0.55 12.22
CA GLY A 51 2.14 -0.52 11.79
C GLY A 51 2.06 -0.79 10.28
N PHE A 52 2.85 -1.77 9.84
CA PHE A 52 2.93 -2.19 8.45
C PHE A 52 3.01 -3.71 8.34
N TYR A 53 2.43 -4.25 7.29
CA TYR A 53 2.64 -5.62 6.85
C TYR A 53 3.46 -5.63 5.58
N VAL A 54 4.41 -6.55 5.47
CA VAL A 54 5.16 -6.83 4.25
C VAL A 54 4.99 -8.30 3.89
N SER A 55 4.46 -8.60 2.71
CA SER A 55 4.34 -9.97 2.19
C SER A 55 5.27 -10.19 1.02
N TRP A 56 5.66 -11.44 0.77
CA TRP A 56 6.52 -11.81 -0.36
C TRP A 56 6.45 -13.30 -0.69
N PHE A 57 7.03 -13.68 -1.84
CA PHE A 57 7.29 -15.07 -2.20
C PHE A 57 8.76 -15.44 -1.98
N ASP A 58 8.97 -16.61 -1.41
CA ASP A 58 10.24 -17.01 -0.82
C ASP A 58 10.66 -18.40 -1.26
N GLY A 59 11.84 -18.52 -1.85
CA GLY A 59 12.41 -19.79 -2.34
C GLY A 59 13.29 -20.54 -1.33
N ARG A 60 13.28 -20.17 -0.04
CA ARG A 60 14.15 -20.78 0.97
C ARG A 60 13.94 -22.30 1.09
N GLY A 61 15.04 -23.02 1.32
CA GLY A 61 15.05 -24.46 1.51
C GLY A 61 15.29 -25.22 0.21
N ASN A 62 14.22 -25.61 -0.49
CA ASN A 62 14.28 -26.49 -1.67
C ASN A 62 14.05 -25.76 -3.01
N GLY A 63 14.06 -24.42 -3.02
CA GLY A 63 13.81 -23.61 -4.21
C GLY A 63 12.33 -23.48 -4.59
N GLN A 64 11.40 -24.15 -3.90
CA GLN A 64 9.97 -23.94 -4.12
C GLN A 64 9.52 -22.65 -3.45
N LEU A 65 8.87 -21.78 -4.23
CA LEU A 65 8.33 -20.53 -3.73
C LEU A 65 7.19 -20.80 -2.72
N LYS A 66 7.21 -20.08 -1.62
CA LYS A 66 6.19 -20.09 -0.56
C LYS A 66 5.82 -18.67 -0.19
N ALA A 67 4.58 -18.43 0.23
CA ALA A 67 4.14 -17.10 0.62
C ALA A 67 4.44 -16.82 2.09
N TYR A 68 5.03 -15.67 2.39
CA TYR A 68 5.35 -15.22 3.75
C TYR A 68 4.80 -13.83 4.02
N LEU A 69 4.71 -13.50 5.31
CA LEU A 69 4.27 -12.21 5.83
C LEU A 69 5.15 -11.81 7.02
N GLN A 70 5.54 -10.55 7.09
CA GLN A 70 6.12 -9.93 8.28
C GLN A 70 5.23 -8.77 8.69
N ARG A 71 5.13 -8.53 10.00
CA ARG A 71 4.46 -7.36 10.56
C ARG A 71 5.49 -6.51 11.28
N PHE A 72 5.48 -5.22 11.04
CA PHE A 72 6.24 -4.22 11.78
C PHE A 72 5.25 -3.38 12.59
N ASP A 73 5.57 -3.12 13.85
CA ASP A 73 4.93 -2.00 14.52
C ASP A 73 5.39 -0.67 13.90
N ARG A 74 4.78 0.42 14.33
CA ARG A 74 5.12 1.77 13.84
C ARG A 74 6.57 2.19 14.12
N PHE A 75 7.28 1.51 15.02
CA PHE A 75 8.69 1.78 15.36
C PHE A 75 9.67 0.93 14.55
N GLY A 76 9.17 0.09 13.64
CA GLY A 76 9.99 -0.79 12.81
C GLY A 76 10.34 -2.11 13.47
N VAL A 77 9.70 -2.45 14.59
CA VAL A 77 9.97 -3.70 15.30
C VAL A 77 9.15 -4.83 14.67
N LYS A 78 9.83 -5.90 14.23
CA LYS A 78 9.19 -7.13 13.74
C LYS A 78 8.32 -7.76 14.83
N GLN A 79 7.09 -8.14 14.46
CA GLN A 79 6.09 -8.71 15.37
C GLN A 79 5.90 -10.22 15.14
N PHE A 80 6.33 -10.75 13.99
CA PHE A 80 6.43 -12.19 13.77
C PHE A 80 7.88 -12.67 13.95
N GLY A 81 8.13 -13.96 13.70
CA GLY A 81 9.48 -14.51 13.75
C GLY A 81 10.47 -13.72 12.87
N ALA A 82 11.76 -13.84 13.16
CA ALA A 82 12.82 -13.05 12.50
C ALA A 82 12.75 -13.09 10.96
N ASP A 83 12.29 -14.22 10.43
CA ASP A 83 12.18 -14.47 8.99
C ASP A 83 10.73 -14.54 8.47
N GLY A 84 9.78 -13.95 9.21
CA GLY A 84 8.37 -13.89 8.84
C GLY A 84 7.54 -15.11 9.24
N LEU A 85 6.23 -14.94 9.12
CA LEU A 85 5.20 -15.96 9.25
C LEU A 85 4.99 -16.63 7.88
N LEU A 86 5.08 -17.96 7.83
CA LEU A 86 4.68 -18.74 6.65
C LEU A 86 3.17 -18.64 6.47
N ILE A 87 2.71 -18.10 5.33
CA ILE A 87 1.29 -18.00 4.97
C ILE A 87 0.82 -19.20 4.17
N SER A 88 1.64 -19.68 3.23
CA SER A 88 1.28 -20.82 2.39
C SER A 88 2.51 -21.54 1.89
N ASP A 89 2.54 -22.86 2.09
CA ASP A 89 3.53 -23.78 1.55
C ASP A 89 3.06 -24.51 0.28
N LYS A 90 1.87 -24.17 -0.22
CA LYS A 90 1.30 -24.85 -1.38
C LYS A 90 2.10 -24.58 -2.65
N PRO A 91 2.11 -25.52 -3.61
CA PRO A 91 2.87 -25.37 -4.85
C PRO A 91 2.49 -24.09 -5.59
N GLN A 92 3.49 -23.25 -5.86
CA GLN A 92 3.33 -22.03 -6.65
C GLN A 92 3.60 -22.32 -8.12
N ASN A 93 3.14 -21.42 -8.98
CA ASN A 93 3.49 -21.46 -10.39
C ASN A 93 4.93 -20.99 -10.62
N SER A 94 5.56 -21.48 -11.69
CA SER A 94 6.92 -21.06 -12.08
C SER A 94 6.99 -19.57 -12.44
N TRP A 95 5.86 -19.02 -12.92
CA TRP A 95 5.66 -17.59 -13.12
C TRP A 95 4.58 -17.07 -12.15
N LEU A 96 4.97 -16.09 -11.32
CA LEU A 96 4.08 -15.45 -10.35
C LEU A 96 3.30 -14.31 -11.01
N GLY A 97 1.98 -14.33 -10.88
CA GLY A 97 1.15 -13.17 -11.20
C GLY A 97 1.17 -12.14 -10.06
N ASP A 98 0.79 -10.90 -10.37
CA ASP A 98 0.59 -9.88 -9.34
C ASP A 98 -0.48 -10.32 -8.33
N TYR A 99 -0.45 -9.76 -7.13
CA TYR A 99 -1.29 -10.14 -6.01
C TYR A 99 -1.63 -8.92 -5.15
N SER A 100 -2.41 -9.10 -4.08
CA SER A 100 -2.86 -7.99 -3.24
C SER A 100 -2.68 -8.26 -1.75
N LEU A 101 -2.20 -7.24 -1.05
CA LEU A 101 -2.12 -7.13 0.40
C LEU A 101 -2.83 -5.85 0.82
N VAL A 102 -3.83 -5.96 1.69
CA VAL A 102 -4.57 -4.84 2.28
C VAL A 102 -4.77 -5.10 3.77
N THR A 103 -5.20 -4.08 4.54
CA THR A 103 -5.54 -4.24 5.96
C THR A 103 -6.98 -3.85 6.24
N ASP A 104 -7.60 -4.47 7.24
CA ASP A 104 -8.92 -4.06 7.72
C ASP A 104 -8.84 -3.08 8.92
N GLY A 105 -10.00 -2.55 9.32
CA GLY A 105 -10.12 -1.64 10.46
C GLY A 105 -9.73 -2.25 11.82
N SER A 106 -9.52 -3.57 11.89
CA SER A 106 -9.06 -4.29 13.08
C SER A 106 -7.58 -4.67 13.01
N ASN A 107 -6.81 -4.03 12.11
CA ASN A 107 -5.39 -4.27 11.87
C ASN A 107 -5.05 -5.67 11.34
N ASN A 108 -6.03 -6.44 10.86
CA ASN A 108 -5.75 -7.73 10.23
C ASN A 108 -5.19 -7.49 8.83
N ALA A 109 -4.20 -8.30 8.42
CA ALA A 109 -3.77 -8.36 7.02
C ALA A 109 -4.71 -9.27 6.22
N ILE A 110 -5.05 -8.84 5.01
CA ILE A 110 -5.76 -9.64 4.02
C ILE A 110 -4.85 -9.79 2.82
N LEU A 111 -4.49 -11.04 2.52
CA LEU A 111 -3.59 -11.40 1.44
C LEU A 111 -4.34 -12.29 0.45
N VAL A 112 -4.25 -12.00 -0.85
CA VAL A 112 -4.82 -12.84 -1.90
C VAL A 112 -3.81 -13.03 -3.01
N PHE A 113 -3.55 -14.28 -3.39
CA PHE A 113 -2.66 -14.69 -4.48
C PHE A 113 -3.16 -16.00 -5.10
N SER A 114 -2.60 -16.36 -6.25
CA SER A 114 -2.97 -17.59 -6.96
C SER A 114 -1.89 -18.67 -6.85
N ASP A 115 -2.30 -19.91 -6.58
CA ASP A 115 -1.39 -21.05 -6.50
C ASP A 115 -1.94 -22.32 -7.20
N LYS A 116 -1.13 -23.38 -7.25
CA LYS A 116 -1.41 -24.62 -8.00
C LYS A 116 -2.03 -25.73 -7.13
N ARG A 117 -2.43 -25.47 -5.89
CA ARG A 117 -2.86 -26.56 -4.98
C ARG A 117 -4.05 -27.37 -5.50
N ALA A 118 -4.95 -26.72 -6.25
CA ALA A 118 -6.13 -27.35 -6.84
C ALA A 118 -5.96 -27.61 -8.34
N SER A 119 -4.74 -27.48 -8.87
CA SER A 119 -4.46 -27.72 -10.29
C SER A 119 -4.77 -29.17 -10.65
N THR A 120 -5.73 -29.37 -11.55
CA THR A 120 -6.06 -30.71 -12.08
C THR A 120 -5.35 -31.00 -13.42
N MET A 121 -4.56 -30.05 -13.94
CA MET A 121 -3.81 -30.15 -15.19
C MET A 121 -2.31 -30.10 -14.94
N ALA A 122 -1.54 -30.73 -15.83
CA ALA A 122 -0.12 -31.07 -15.62
C ALA A 122 0.85 -29.88 -15.42
N ASP A 123 0.52 -28.63 -15.77
CA ASP A 123 1.39 -27.51 -15.38
C ASP A 123 0.80 -26.07 -15.43
N THR A 124 -0.43 -25.83 -15.87
CA THR A 124 -0.81 -24.45 -16.32
C THR A 124 -1.97 -23.80 -15.58
N THR A 125 -2.61 -24.43 -14.59
CA THR A 125 -3.77 -23.84 -13.90
C THR A 125 -3.43 -23.38 -12.50
N VAL A 126 -3.80 -22.14 -12.17
CA VAL A 126 -3.68 -21.55 -10.83
C VAL A 126 -5.04 -21.02 -10.37
N ASN A 127 -5.28 -21.04 -9.07
CA ASN A 127 -6.52 -20.58 -8.46
C ASN A 127 -6.25 -19.58 -7.34
N PRO A 128 -7.08 -18.53 -7.19
CA PRO A 128 -6.91 -17.53 -6.15
C PRO A 128 -7.41 -18.01 -4.79
N TYR A 129 -6.58 -17.81 -3.77
CA TYR A 129 -6.85 -18.08 -2.37
C TYR A 129 -6.63 -16.81 -1.54
N ALA A 130 -7.56 -16.54 -0.62
CA ALA A 130 -7.48 -15.40 0.27
C ALA A 130 -7.25 -15.83 1.72
N TYR A 131 -6.39 -15.08 2.42
CA TYR A 131 -6.04 -15.29 3.81
C TYR A 131 -6.37 -14.03 4.60
N LYS A 132 -6.77 -14.20 5.85
CA LYS A 132 -6.92 -13.13 6.83
C LYS A 132 -6.10 -13.44 8.06
N ILE A 133 -5.12 -12.59 8.37
CA ILE A 133 -4.11 -12.82 9.41
C ILE A 133 -4.21 -11.72 10.47
N SER A 134 -4.36 -12.11 11.73
CA SER A 134 -4.40 -11.15 12.84
C SER A 134 -3.03 -10.51 13.12
N PRO A 135 -2.97 -9.38 13.85
CA PRO A 135 -1.72 -8.82 14.36
C PRO A 135 -0.84 -9.80 15.16
N ALA A 136 -1.45 -10.82 15.78
CA ALA A 136 -0.77 -11.87 16.53
C ALA A 136 -0.36 -13.09 15.66
N GLY A 137 -0.62 -13.06 14.35
CA GLY A 137 -0.25 -14.14 13.42
C GLY A 137 -1.28 -15.26 13.31
N ALA A 138 -2.43 -15.16 13.99
CA ALA A 138 -3.51 -16.14 13.85
C ALA A 138 -4.20 -16.09 12.47
N PHE A 139 -4.49 -17.26 11.90
CA PHE A 139 -5.21 -17.44 10.64
C PHE A 139 -6.72 -17.41 10.91
N LEU A 140 -7.38 -16.29 10.57
CA LEU A 140 -8.79 -16.06 10.87
C LEU A 140 -9.74 -16.73 9.87
N TRP A 141 -9.24 -17.11 8.70
CA TRP A 141 -10.00 -17.80 7.64
C TRP A 141 -9.51 -19.24 7.43
N GLY A 142 -9.00 -19.85 8.50
CA GLY A 142 -8.44 -21.20 8.47
C GLY A 142 -6.99 -21.25 7.95
N PRO A 143 -6.27 -22.35 8.24
CA PRO A 143 -4.84 -22.47 7.98
C PRO A 143 -4.49 -22.48 6.48
N ASP A 144 -5.41 -22.92 5.63
CA ASP A 144 -5.22 -22.98 4.18
C ASP A 144 -5.89 -21.81 3.44
N GLY A 145 -6.45 -20.84 4.17
CA GLY A 145 -7.22 -19.74 3.61
C GLY A 145 -8.54 -20.19 2.95
N VAL A 146 -9.15 -19.29 2.20
CA VAL A 146 -10.44 -19.48 1.52
C VAL A 146 -10.24 -19.44 0.01
N ALA A 147 -10.70 -20.46 -0.68
CA ALA A 147 -10.75 -20.47 -2.15
C ALA A 147 -11.81 -19.45 -2.64
N LEU A 148 -11.46 -18.61 -3.60
CA LEU A 148 -12.43 -17.65 -4.17
C LEU A 148 -13.33 -18.26 -5.25
N THR A 149 -13.00 -19.46 -5.71
CA THR A 149 -13.68 -20.16 -6.80
C THR A 149 -13.63 -21.67 -6.61
N GLY A 150 -14.68 -22.37 -7.06
CA GLY A 150 -14.69 -23.82 -7.21
C GLY A 150 -14.22 -24.29 -8.58
N GLU A 151 -13.99 -23.39 -9.54
CA GLU A 151 -13.51 -23.74 -10.89
C GLU A 151 -11.99 -23.96 -10.88
N THR A 152 -11.52 -25.18 -11.10
CA THR A 152 -10.09 -25.55 -10.96
C THR A 152 -9.38 -25.86 -12.29
N SER A 153 -10.11 -25.89 -13.41
CA SER A 153 -9.59 -26.37 -14.70
C SER A 153 -8.99 -25.26 -15.59
N ARG A 154 -8.69 -24.09 -15.02
CA ARG A 154 -8.51 -22.81 -15.75
C ARG A 154 -7.48 -21.89 -15.10
N TYR A 155 -6.95 -20.95 -15.88
CA TYR A 155 -5.93 -20.01 -15.41
C TYR A 155 -6.60 -18.80 -14.73
N GLN A 156 -6.37 -18.63 -13.42
CA GLN A 156 -7.00 -17.58 -12.63
C GLN A 156 -5.99 -16.86 -11.76
N MET A 157 -5.68 -15.61 -12.12
CA MET A 157 -4.49 -14.88 -11.68
C MET A 157 -4.81 -13.42 -11.38
N TRP A 158 -3.81 -12.66 -10.95
CA TRP A 158 -3.92 -11.21 -10.72
C TRP A 158 -5.03 -10.81 -9.73
N PRO A 159 -5.22 -11.52 -8.60
CA PRO A 159 -6.29 -11.17 -7.69
C PRO A 159 -6.02 -9.84 -6.98
N LYS A 160 -7.08 -9.05 -6.84
CA LYS A 160 -7.14 -7.80 -6.10
C LYS A 160 -8.20 -7.87 -5.01
N ALA A 161 -7.99 -7.18 -3.90
CA ALA A 161 -8.88 -7.17 -2.75
C ALA A 161 -9.27 -5.74 -2.34
N ALA A 162 -10.51 -5.56 -1.90
CA ALA A 162 -10.99 -4.33 -1.27
C ALA A 162 -11.74 -4.67 0.03
N VAL A 163 -11.28 -4.11 1.15
CA VAL A 163 -11.98 -4.22 2.44
C VAL A 163 -13.17 -3.27 2.43
N LEU A 164 -14.36 -3.81 2.68
CA LEU A 164 -15.62 -3.08 2.58
C LEU A 164 -16.04 -2.47 3.91
N THR A 165 -16.95 -1.50 3.85
CA THR A 165 -17.45 -0.76 5.02
C THR A 165 -18.20 -1.60 6.05
N ASP A 166 -18.66 -2.80 5.68
CA ASP A 166 -19.28 -3.77 6.59
C ASP A 166 -18.31 -4.88 7.08
N GLY A 167 -17.00 -4.71 6.84
CA GLY A 167 -15.97 -5.63 7.31
C GLY A 167 -15.82 -6.92 6.48
N SER A 168 -16.64 -7.10 5.44
CA SER A 168 -16.39 -8.10 4.40
C SER A 168 -15.27 -7.65 3.45
N VAL A 169 -14.83 -8.55 2.57
CA VAL A 169 -13.83 -8.25 1.55
C VAL A 169 -14.36 -8.68 0.20
N ALA A 170 -14.30 -7.77 -0.78
CA ALA A 170 -14.57 -8.08 -2.17
C ALA A 170 -13.26 -8.36 -2.91
N PHE A 171 -13.33 -9.28 -3.87
CA PHE A 171 -12.20 -9.70 -4.67
C PHE A 171 -12.54 -9.64 -6.15
N ALA A 172 -11.57 -9.26 -6.97
CA ALA A 172 -11.64 -9.34 -8.41
C ALA A 172 -10.37 -10.00 -8.96
N TRP A 173 -10.47 -10.88 -9.96
CA TRP A 173 -9.30 -11.51 -10.57
C TRP A 173 -9.52 -11.80 -12.04
N TRP A 174 -8.41 -12.00 -12.74
CA TRP A 174 -8.41 -12.31 -14.16
C TRP A 174 -8.58 -13.81 -14.36
N TYR A 175 -9.60 -14.18 -15.12
CA TYR A 175 -9.82 -15.54 -15.60
C TYR A 175 -9.44 -15.62 -17.06
N PHE A 176 -8.64 -16.62 -17.42
CA PHE A 176 -8.19 -16.85 -18.78
C PHE A 176 -8.28 -18.32 -19.18
N PHE A 177 -8.74 -18.55 -20.40
CA PHE A 177 -8.87 -19.87 -20.99
C PHE A 177 -8.08 -19.94 -22.29
N GLU A 178 -6.93 -20.62 -22.24
CA GLU A 178 -5.94 -20.69 -23.32
C GLU A 178 -6.49 -21.27 -24.64
N PRO A 179 -7.20 -22.43 -24.67
CA PRO A 179 -7.63 -23.07 -25.91
C PRO A 179 -8.50 -22.19 -26.81
N THR A 180 -9.33 -21.30 -26.23
CA THR A 180 -10.17 -20.36 -26.98
C THR A 180 -9.68 -18.92 -26.89
N LYS A 181 -8.59 -18.67 -26.15
CA LYS A 181 -8.03 -17.34 -25.88
C LYS A 181 -9.04 -16.35 -25.28
N THR A 182 -10.05 -16.84 -24.56
CA THR A 182 -11.10 -16.02 -23.93
C THR A 182 -10.71 -15.63 -22.51
N SER A 183 -11.13 -14.44 -22.07
CA SER A 183 -10.92 -14.00 -20.69
C SER A 183 -12.09 -13.21 -20.13
N TRP A 184 -12.20 -13.27 -18.81
CA TRP A 184 -13.24 -12.63 -18.02
C TRP A 184 -12.64 -12.00 -16.77
N VAL A 185 -13.37 -11.06 -16.19
CA VAL A 185 -13.13 -10.66 -14.79
C VAL A 185 -14.09 -11.45 -13.93
N LYS A 186 -13.56 -12.07 -12.88
CA LYS A 186 -14.37 -12.77 -11.87
C LYS A 186 -14.42 -11.93 -10.62
N ILE A 187 -15.56 -11.94 -9.93
CA ILE A 187 -15.73 -11.31 -8.62
C ILE A 187 -16.31 -12.28 -7.59
N GLN A 188 -15.84 -12.18 -6.35
CA GLN A 188 -16.35 -12.91 -5.21
C GLN A 188 -16.29 -12.00 -3.98
N ARG A 189 -17.13 -12.27 -3.00
CA ARG A 189 -17.14 -11.56 -1.73
C ARG A 189 -17.06 -12.56 -0.59
N ILE A 190 -16.19 -12.29 0.38
CA ILE A 190 -16.02 -13.12 1.57
C ILE A 190 -16.43 -12.28 2.79
N ASN A 191 -17.31 -12.81 3.64
CA ASN A 191 -17.67 -12.10 4.87
C ASN A 191 -16.53 -12.14 5.91
N SER A 192 -16.69 -11.45 7.03
CA SER A 192 -15.69 -11.38 8.09
C SER A 192 -15.28 -12.76 8.65
N ALA A 193 -16.20 -13.74 8.61
CA ALA A 193 -15.99 -15.11 9.07
C ALA A 193 -15.34 -16.05 8.04
N GLY A 194 -14.99 -15.57 6.84
CA GLY A 194 -14.33 -16.38 5.82
C GLY A 194 -15.29 -17.17 4.93
N VAL A 195 -16.58 -16.83 4.93
CA VAL A 195 -17.59 -17.52 4.12
C VAL A 195 -17.82 -16.78 2.79
N PRO A 196 -17.72 -17.45 1.64
CA PRO A 196 -18.12 -16.88 0.35
C PRO A 196 -19.60 -16.48 0.32
N GLN A 197 -19.89 -15.31 -0.25
CA GLN A 197 -21.24 -14.72 -0.27
C GLN A 197 -21.97 -14.99 -1.59
N TYR A 198 -21.25 -15.27 -2.68
CA TYR A 198 -21.86 -15.70 -3.93
C TYR A 198 -21.73 -17.22 -4.07
N PRO A 199 -22.81 -17.96 -4.39
CA PRO A 199 -22.75 -19.41 -4.59
C PRO A 199 -21.67 -19.84 -5.60
N SER A 200 -21.49 -19.02 -6.63
CA SER A 200 -20.38 -19.09 -7.59
C SER A 200 -19.83 -17.69 -7.83
N ALA A 201 -18.54 -17.59 -8.15
CA ALA A 201 -17.94 -16.32 -8.55
C ALA A 201 -18.66 -15.74 -9.77
N ILE A 202 -19.05 -14.46 -9.70
CA ILE A 202 -19.75 -13.77 -10.78
C ILE A 202 -18.75 -13.50 -11.91
N SER A 203 -19.18 -13.73 -13.15
CA SER A 203 -18.34 -13.53 -14.34
C SER A 203 -18.76 -12.29 -15.10
N ILE A 204 -17.87 -11.33 -15.23
CA ILE A 204 -18.01 -10.16 -16.09
C ILE A 204 -17.39 -10.53 -17.43
N GLN A 205 -18.22 -10.58 -18.47
CA GLN A 205 -17.83 -11.06 -19.80
C GLN A 205 -18.03 -10.01 -20.87
N SER A 206 -17.18 -10.05 -21.91
CA SER A 206 -17.34 -9.18 -23.07
C SER A 206 -18.54 -9.64 -23.92
N PRO A 207 -19.37 -8.70 -24.40
CA PRO A 207 -20.49 -9.04 -25.28
C PRO A 207 -20.05 -9.65 -26.62
N ASP A 208 -18.83 -9.35 -27.07
CA ASP A 208 -18.29 -9.73 -28.38
C ASP A 208 -17.11 -10.73 -28.29
N GLY A 209 -16.88 -11.33 -27.12
CA GLY A 209 -15.86 -12.35 -26.92
C GLY A 209 -14.41 -11.85 -26.92
N LYS A 210 -14.19 -10.52 -26.91
CA LYS A 210 -12.88 -9.90 -26.69
C LYS A 210 -12.39 -10.06 -25.25
N ARG A 211 -11.12 -9.77 -24.99
CA ARG A 211 -10.48 -10.09 -23.71
C ARG A 211 -10.75 -9.02 -22.65
N TYR A 212 -11.06 -9.43 -21.43
CA TYR A 212 -10.97 -8.59 -20.24
C TYR A 212 -9.75 -8.99 -19.41
N GLN A 213 -8.97 -8.00 -18.98
CA GLN A 213 -7.66 -8.19 -18.35
C GLN A 213 -7.41 -7.14 -17.26
N TYR A 214 -6.39 -7.41 -16.42
CA TYR A 214 -5.88 -6.49 -15.39
C TYR A 214 -6.97 -5.84 -14.52
N PRO A 215 -7.83 -6.64 -13.87
CA PRO A 215 -8.88 -6.07 -13.03
C PRO A 215 -8.29 -5.36 -11.82
N ASN A 216 -8.97 -4.31 -11.38
CA ASN A 216 -8.69 -3.64 -10.11
C ASN A 216 -9.99 -3.38 -9.35
N ILE A 217 -9.92 -3.20 -8.04
CA ILE A 217 -11.11 -3.09 -7.19
C ILE A 217 -10.89 -2.09 -6.05
N VAL A 218 -11.91 -1.27 -5.78
CA VAL A 218 -11.94 -0.34 -4.65
C VAL A 218 -13.24 -0.46 -3.89
N ALA A 219 -13.19 -0.26 -2.57
CA ALA A 219 -14.38 -0.20 -1.75
C ALA A 219 -15.19 1.07 -2.03
N SER A 220 -16.50 0.99 -1.80
CA SER A 220 -17.47 2.08 -1.93
C SER A 220 -18.42 2.06 -0.72
N ASP A 221 -19.51 2.82 -0.79
CA ASP A 221 -20.51 2.97 0.26
C ASP A 221 -21.30 1.68 0.55
N ALA A 222 -21.80 1.52 1.77
CA ALA A 222 -22.78 0.48 2.14
C ALA A 222 -22.41 -0.97 1.71
N GLY A 223 -21.14 -1.35 1.82
CA GLY A 223 -20.65 -2.67 1.39
C GLY A 223 -20.54 -2.84 -0.14
N ASN A 224 -20.76 -1.78 -0.92
CA ASN A 224 -20.57 -1.76 -2.36
C ASN A 224 -19.08 -1.67 -2.72
N PHE A 225 -18.75 -2.00 -3.96
CA PHE A 225 -17.40 -1.89 -4.49
C PHE A 225 -17.43 -1.57 -5.98
N ILE A 226 -16.35 -0.99 -6.48
CA ILE A 226 -16.18 -0.63 -7.90
C ILE A 226 -15.04 -1.46 -8.47
N VAL A 227 -15.30 -2.11 -9.61
CA VAL A 227 -14.32 -2.92 -10.34
C VAL A 227 -13.99 -2.22 -11.64
N SER A 228 -12.71 -2.16 -11.99
CA SER A 228 -12.24 -1.73 -13.30
C SER A 228 -11.54 -2.87 -14.03
N TRP A 229 -11.42 -2.75 -15.35
CA TRP A 229 -10.66 -3.69 -16.18
C TRP A 229 -10.26 -3.08 -17.51
N VAL A 230 -9.29 -3.70 -18.16
CA VAL A 230 -8.87 -3.41 -19.52
C VAL A 230 -9.61 -4.35 -20.47
N TYR A 231 -10.12 -3.80 -21.56
CA TYR A 231 -10.75 -4.54 -22.66
C TYR A 231 -9.87 -4.43 -23.91
N GLY A 232 -9.58 -5.55 -24.57
CA GLY A 232 -8.69 -5.58 -25.74
C GLY A 232 -8.88 -6.79 -26.66
N PRO A 233 -8.16 -6.84 -27.80
CA PRO A 233 -8.33 -7.86 -28.83
C PRO A 233 -7.92 -9.28 -28.38
N LYS A 234 -8.38 -10.28 -29.13
CA LYS A 234 -8.28 -11.71 -28.79
C LYS A 234 -6.88 -12.32 -28.94
N ASP A 235 -5.92 -11.68 -29.63
CA ASP A 235 -4.73 -12.37 -30.15
C ASP A 235 -3.35 -11.85 -29.74
N THR A 236 -3.22 -10.93 -28.81
CA THR A 236 -1.90 -10.34 -28.51
C THR A 236 -1.21 -11.00 -27.32
N VAL A 237 -0.66 -12.20 -27.50
CA VAL A 237 0.54 -12.59 -26.75
C VAL A 237 1.69 -12.50 -27.75
N GLY A 238 2.51 -11.45 -27.66
CA GLY A 238 3.72 -11.30 -28.50
C GLY A 238 3.63 -10.40 -29.75
N SER A 239 2.50 -9.74 -30.03
CA SER A 239 2.42 -8.69 -31.07
C SER A 239 2.41 -7.29 -30.42
N PHE A 240 3.36 -6.43 -30.80
CA PHE A 240 3.65 -5.13 -30.17
C PHE A 240 2.58 -4.06 -30.37
N VAL A 241 1.50 -4.33 -31.11
CA VAL A 241 0.49 -3.33 -31.43
C VAL A 241 -0.92 -3.92 -31.39
N PRO A 242 -1.63 -3.87 -30.24
CA PRO A 242 -3.05 -4.17 -30.19
C PRO A 242 -3.88 -2.98 -30.70
N ASP A 243 -4.73 -3.21 -31.69
CA ASP A 243 -5.79 -2.27 -32.05
C ASP A 243 -6.93 -2.33 -31.02
N ASN A 244 -7.42 -1.16 -30.59
CA ASN A 244 -8.68 -0.97 -29.83
C ASN A 244 -8.69 -1.49 -28.37
N ILE A 245 -7.71 -1.09 -27.55
CA ILE A 245 -7.77 -1.25 -26.10
C ILE A 245 -8.61 -0.12 -25.47
N SER A 246 -9.43 -0.46 -24.49
CA SER A 246 -10.21 0.51 -23.68
C SER A 246 -10.21 0.13 -22.20
N VAL A 247 -10.47 1.11 -21.35
CA VAL A 247 -10.58 0.93 -19.89
C VAL A 247 -12.05 1.09 -19.51
N HIS A 248 -12.53 0.20 -18.65
CA HIS A 248 -13.94 0.15 -18.21
C HIS A 248 -14.03 0.05 -16.70
N CYS A 249 -15.17 0.45 -16.14
CA CYS A 249 -15.50 0.19 -14.75
C CYS A 249 -17.01 0.00 -14.49
N MET A 250 -17.34 -0.65 -13.38
CA MET A 250 -18.70 -0.86 -12.91
C MET A 250 -18.74 -0.97 -11.39
N LYS A 251 -19.79 -0.40 -10.77
CA LYS A 251 -20.07 -0.57 -9.34
C LYS A 251 -21.02 -1.73 -9.11
N TYR A 252 -20.75 -2.52 -8.08
CA TYR A 252 -21.53 -3.67 -7.66
C TYR A 252 -21.98 -3.50 -6.21
N ASN A 253 -23.19 -3.96 -5.92
CA ASN A 253 -23.70 -3.98 -4.57
C ASN A 253 -23.27 -5.23 -3.79
N SER A 254 -23.68 -5.30 -2.53
CA SER A 254 -23.45 -6.42 -1.61
C SER A 254 -23.86 -7.79 -2.18
N ALA A 255 -24.90 -7.84 -3.01
CA ALA A 255 -25.42 -9.03 -3.68
C ALA A 255 -24.72 -9.35 -5.02
N GLY A 256 -23.78 -8.51 -5.47
CA GLY A 256 -23.06 -8.68 -6.73
C GLY A 256 -23.82 -8.17 -7.96
N THR A 257 -24.87 -7.38 -7.77
CA THR A 257 -25.63 -6.75 -8.86
C THR A 257 -24.98 -5.42 -9.26
N ALA A 258 -24.86 -5.17 -10.56
CA ALA A 258 -24.38 -3.89 -11.10
C ALA A 258 -25.36 -2.74 -10.76
N VAL A 259 -24.84 -1.61 -10.29
CA VAL A 259 -25.67 -0.46 -9.83
C VAL A 259 -25.43 0.86 -10.57
N TRP A 260 -24.50 0.92 -11.52
CA TRP A 260 -24.31 2.10 -12.40
C TRP A 260 -25.05 1.97 -13.75
N GLY A 261 -26.08 1.14 -13.80
CA GLY A 261 -26.84 0.79 -14.99
C GLY A 261 -26.50 -0.61 -15.52
N SER A 262 -27.03 -0.93 -16.70
CA SER A 262 -26.87 -2.25 -17.34
C SER A 262 -25.57 -2.39 -18.14
N THR A 263 -24.86 -1.29 -18.43
CA THR A 263 -23.63 -1.28 -19.21
C THR A 263 -22.45 -0.70 -18.41
N PRO A 264 -21.24 -1.28 -18.52
CA PRO A 264 -20.02 -0.71 -17.95
C PRO A 264 -19.77 0.72 -18.42
N LYS A 265 -19.16 1.53 -17.54
CA LYS A 265 -18.71 2.88 -17.88
C LYS A 265 -17.38 2.79 -18.62
N THR A 266 -17.30 3.45 -19.77
CA THR A 266 -16.06 3.56 -20.56
C THR A 266 -15.21 4.71 -20.04
N VAL A 267 -14.10 4.37 -19.38
CA VAL A 267 -13.13 5.31 -18.82
C VAL A 267 -12.31 5.97 -19.92
N TYR A 268 -11.82 5.14 -20.86
CA TYR A 268 -11.03 5.56 -22.01
C TYR A 268 -11.31 4.60 -23.17
N SER A 269 -11.55 5.13 -24.36
CA SER A 269 -11.65 4.37 -25.60
C SER A 269 -11.30 5.28 -26.78
N ALA A 270 -10.25 4.92 -27.53
CA ALA A 270 -9.90 5.60 -28.78
C ALA A 270 -9.77 4.56 -29.90
N MET A 271 -10.53 4.76 -30.98
CA MET A 271 -10.45 3.92 -32.18
C MET A 271 -9.15 4.24 -32.94
N GLY A 272 -8.42 3.22 -33.37
CA GLY A 272 -7.18 3.39 -34.16
C GLY A 272 -5.94 3.81 -33.36
N ASN A 273 -6.05 3.91 -32.03
CA ASN A 273 -4.91 4.14 -31.16
C ASN A 273 -4.44 2.84 -30.50
N THR A 274 -3.13 2.76 -30.28
CA THR A 274 -2.42 1.60 -29.79
C THR A 274 -2.12 1.81 -28.31
N VAL A 275 -2.86 1.19 -27.40
CA VAL A 275 -2.44 1.24 -25.98
C VAL A 275 -1.35 0.18 -25.79
N PRO A 276 -0.20 0.49 -25.16
CA PRO A 276 0.83 -0.52 -24.94
C PRO A 276 0.28 -1.72 -24.14
N ILE A 277 0.70 -2.92 -24.54
CA ILE A 277 0.17 -4.24 -24.13
C ILE A 277 0.31 -4.57 -22.62
N TYR A 278 0.95 -3.67 -21.86
CA TYR A 278 1.23 -3.79 -20.44
C TYR A 278 0.69 -2.61 -19.62
N MET A 279 -0.38 -1.95 -20.10
CA MET A 279 -1.10 -1.00 -19.27
C MET A 279 -1.88 -1.69 -18.16
N VAL A 280 -1.43 -1.50 -16.92
CA VAL A 280 -2.20 -1.77 -15.72
C VAL A 280 -2.66 -0.44 -15.15
N PRO A 281 -3.91 0.00 -15.41
CA PRO A 281 -4.42 1.24 -14.85
C PRO A 281 -4.36 1.22 -13.32
N GLU A 282 -3.89 2.33 -12.76
CA GLU A 282 -3.95 2.54 -11.33
C GLU A 282 -5.36 3.03 -10.98
N VAL A 283 -5.88 2.52 -9.86
CA VAL A 283 -7.24 2.78 -9.43
C VAL A 283 -7.25 3.09 -7.94
N ILE A 284 -7.78 4.25 -7.59
CA ILE A 284 -7.89 4.71 -6.21
C ILE A 284 -9.33 5.13 -5.90
N SER A 285 -9.72 5.05 -4.63
CA SER A 285 -10.94 5.68 -4.15
C SER A 285 -10.83 7.20 -4.30
N ASP A 286 -11.90 7.86 -4.73
CA ASP A 286 -11.99 9.33 -4.73
C ASP A 286 -12.33 9.91 -3.34
N LYS A 287 -12.28 9.07 -2.30
CA LYS A 287 -12.64 9.37 -0.90
C LYS A 287 -14.08 9.81 -0.68
N ASN A 288 -14.93 9.71 -1.70
CA ASN A 288 -16.35 10.04 -1.69
C ASN A 288 -17.19 8.91 -2.34
N ASN A 289 -16.79 7.67 -2.12
CA ASN A 289 -17.44 6.45 -2.63
C ASN A 289 -17.44 6.29 -4.17
N GLY A 290 -16.74 7.15 -4.89
CA GLY A 290 -16.42 7.02 -6.30
C GLY A 290 -14.99 6.51 -6.53
N ILE A 291 -14.45 6.77 -7.71
CA ILE A 291 -13.18 6.24 -8.17
C ILE A 291 -12.41 7.26 -9.04
N VAL A 292 -11.09 7.23 -8.93
CA VAL A 292 -10.17 7.85 -9.87
C VAL A 292 -9.36 6.74 -10.54
N ILE A 293 -9.23 6.83 -11.86
CA ILE A 293 -8.48 5.86 -12.66
C ILE A 293 -7.42 6.62 -13.45
N SER A 294 -6.16 6.27 -13.20
CA SER A 294 -4.98 6.75 -13.93
C SER A 294 -4.61 5.72 -14.99
N PHE A 295 -4.37 6.17 -16.22
CA PHE A 295 -4.07 5.29 -17.36
C PHE A 295 -3.10 5.97 -18.31
N PHE A 296 -2.41 5.20 -19.13
CA PHE A 296 -1.62 5.74 -20.24
C PHE A 296 -2.22 5.31 -21.58
N HIS A 297 -2.00 6.09 -22.62
CA HIS A 297 -2.62 5.95 -23.92
C HIS A 297 -1.69 6.49 -24.99
N THR A 298 -1.99 6.27 -26.27
CA THR A 298 -1.22 6.86 -27.36
C THR A 298 -1.92 8.05 -27.99
N THR A 299 -1.12 9.04 -28.39
CA THR A 299 -1.52 10.19 -29.21
C THR A 299 -0.80 10.08 -30.55
N GLY A 300 -1.18 9.10 -31.38
CA GLY A 300 -0.51 8.76 -32.65
C GLY A 300 0.37 7.50 -32.55
N LEU A 301 1.08 7.16 -33.63
CA LEU A 301 1.75 5.85 -33.78
C LEU A 301 2.92 5.59 -32.82
N GLN A 302 3.50 6.61 -32.18
CA GLN A 302 4.68 6.44 -31.30
C GLN A 302 4.72 7.33 -30.03
N ASN A 303 3.70 8.15 -29.78
CA ASN A 303 3.69 9.03 -28.60
C ASN A 303 2.79 8.46 -27.51
N ILE A 304 3.37 8.07 -26.38
CA ILE A 304 2.64 7.62 -25.19
C ILE A 304 2.40 8.80 -24.25
N SER A 305 1.16 8.99 -23.80
CA SER A 305 0.78 10.00 -22.83
C SER A 305 0.00 9.38 -21.68
N SER A 306 -0.19 10.12 -20.60
CA SER A 306 -0.95 9.71 -19.42
C SER A 306 -2.20 10.56 -19.24
N GLY A 307 -3.26 9.95 -18.73
CA GLY A 307 -4.56 10.57 -18.51
C GLY A 307 -5.22 10.07 -17.23
N ILE A 308 -6.21 10.82 -16.78
CA ILE A 308 -7.04 10.45 -15.64
C ILE A 308 -8.53 10.60 -15.95
N GLN A 309 -9.35 9.77 -15.31
CA GLN A 309 -10.80 9.91 -15.29
C GLN A 309 -11.31 9.74 -13.87
N ARG A 310 -12.45 10.38 -13.56
CA ARG A 310 -13.14 10.23 -12.28
C ARG A 310 -14.61 9.93 -12.52
N TYR A 311 -15.13 8.98 -11.75
CA TYR A 311 -16.56 8.73 -11.62
C TYR A 311 -16.96 8.91 -10.16
N SER A 312 -18.06 9.63 -9.94
CA SER A 312 -18.63 9.78 -8.60
C SER A 312 -19.36 8.49 -8.16
N SER A 313 -19.85 8.48 -6.92
CA SER A 313 -20.49 7.32 -6.31
C SER A 313 -21.71 6.77 -7.06
N ASP A 314 -22.43 7.63 -7.79
CA ASP A 314 -23.62 7.27 -8.57
C ASP A 314 -23.30 6.87 -10.04
N GLY A 315 -22.03 6.94 -10.43
CA GLY A 315 -21.57 6.60 -11.77
C GLY A 315 -21.63 7.77 -12.76
N THR A 316 -21.83 8.99 -12.27
CA THR A 316 -21.66 10.22 -13.06
C THR A 316 -20.19 10.42 -13.39
N GLN A 317 -19.90 10.53 -14.68
CA GLN A 317 -18.59 10.85 -15.22
C GLN A 317 -18.25 12.32 -14.93
N ILE A 318 -17.09 12.59 -14.33
CA ILE A 318 -16.71 13.95 -13.90
C ILE A 318 -15.94 14.69 -14.99
N TYR A 319 -14.98 14.04 -15.64
CA TYR A 319 -14.21 14.66 -16.72
C TYR A 319 -14.78 14.33 -18.10
N SER A 320 -14.35 15.08 -19.11
CA SER A 320 -14.72 14.84 -20.51
C SER A 320 -14.48 13.38 -20.93
N ASN A 321 -15.13 12.96 -22.01
CA ASN A 321 -14.88 11.65 -22.60
C ASN A 321 -13.38 11.43 -22.82
N ASN A 322 -12.89 10.24 -22.51
CA ASN A 322 -11.46 9.87 -22.49
C ASN A 322 -10.61 10.59 -21.42
N GLY A 323 -11.25 11.24 -20.45
CA GLY A 323 -10.58 11.81 -19.30
C GLY A 323 -9.84 13.12 -19.60
N VAL A 324 -8.92 13.47 -18.71
CA VAL A 324 -8.03 14.62 -18.83
C VAL A 324 -6.63 14.12 -19.15
N ASN A 325 -6.06 14.59 -20.26
CA ASN A 325 -4.66 14.37 -20.59
C ASN A 325 -3.75 15.19 -19.65
N LEU A 326 -2.74 14.54 -19.05
CA LEU A 326 -1.93 15.14 -17.97
C LEU A 326 -0.92 16.18 -18.46
N SER A 327 -0.45 16.06 -19.72
CA SER A 327 0.53 16.96 -20.32
C SER A 327 0.26 17.15 -21.81
N THR A 328 0.32 18.39 -22.29
CA THR A 328 0.23 18.72 -23.72
C THR A 328 1.55 18.58 -24.47
N ASN A 329 2.65 18.24 -23.78
CA ASN A 329 3.98 18.18 -24.40
C ASN A 329 4.16 16.89 -25.21
N SER A 330 4.07 16.99 -26.54
CA SER A 330 4.24 15.84 -27.45
C SER A 330 5.71 15.49 -27.76
N SER A 331 6.68 16.29 -27.31
CA SER A 331 8.11 15.95 -27.43
C SER A 331 8.59 14.95 -26.36
N ARG A 332 7.70 14.59 -25.43
CA ARG A 332 7.97 13.71 -24.31
C ARG A 332 6.93 12.59 -24.28
N ILE A 333 7.32 11.44 -23.75
CA ILE A 333 6.39 10.37 -23.39
C ILE A 333 6.13 10.38 -21.89
N HIS A 334 4.91 10.04 -21.52
CA HIS A 334 4.45 10.05 -20.13
C HIS A 334 3.86 8.68 -19.77
N ILE A 335 4.54 7.94 -18.92
CA ILE A 335 4.20 6.55 -18.57
C ILE A 335 4.09 6.37 -17.05
N GLU A 336 3.51 5.25 -16.63
CA GLU A 336 3.36 4.88 -15.21
C GLU A 336 2.72 5.97 -14.32
N PRO A 337 1.49 6.42 -14.63
CA PRO A 337 0.82 7.43 -13.82
C PRO A 337 0.26 6.85 -12.51
N PHE A 338 0.63 7.48 -11.39
CA PHE A 338 0.10 7.20 -10.06
C PHE A 338 -0.53 8.44 -9.45
N SER A 339 -1.70 8.29 -8.84
CA SER A 339 -2.54 9.39 -8.36
C SER A 339 -2.76 9.34 -6.85
N ALA A 340 -2.84 10.53 -6.26
CA ALA A 340 -3.34 10.76 -4.92
C ALA A 340 -4.40 11.86 -4.97
N ILE A 341 -5.48 11.70 -4.22
CA ILE A 341 -6.53 12.70 -4.13
C ILE A 341 -6.45 13.43 -2.79
N ASN A 342 -6.58 14.75 -2.82
CA ASN A 342 -6.83 15.54 -1.62
C ASN A 342 -8.33 15.48 -1.29
N PRO A 343 -8.73 14.85 -0.17
CA PRO A 343 -10.14 14.65 0.15
C PRO A 343 -10.89 15.95 0.44
N ASN A 344 -10.18 17.03 0.81
CA ASN A 344 -10.80 18.28 1.23
C ASN A 344 -11.30 19.11 0.04
N ASN A 345 -10.56 19.11 -1.06
CA ASN A 345 -10.88 19.92 -2.24
C ASN A 345 -11.10 19.09 -3.52
N ASN A 346 -10.94 17.77 -3.43
CA ASN A 346 -11.04 16.82 -4.53
C ASN A 346 -10.02 17.02 -5.67
N ASP A 347 -8.94 17.77 -5.44
CA ASP A 347 -7.86 17.84 -6.42
C ASP A 347 -7.13 16.50 -6.48
N ILE A 348 -6.81 16.10 -7.70
CA ILE A 348 -6.04 14.91 -8.01
C ILE A 348 -4.62 15.33 -8.36
N TYR A 349 -3.65 14.78 -7.65
CA TYR A 349 -2.24 14.91 -7.94
C TYR A 349 -1.80 13.63 -8.61
N THR A 350 -1.33 13.71 -9.85
CA THR A 350 -0.85 12.54 -10.59
C THR A 350 0.61 12.75 -10.94
N PHE A 351 1.43 11.77 -10.61
CA PHE A 351 2.86 11.72 -10.92
C PHE A 351 3.13 10.61 -11.91
N PHE A 352 4.07 10.84 -12.83
CA PHE A 352 4.36 9.93 -13.94
C PHE A 352 5.83 10.07 -14.34
N VAL A 353 6.35 9.04 -14.99
CA VAL A 353 7.68 9.08 -15.61
C VAL A 353 7.58 9.88 -16.90
N ASP A 354 8.44 10.88 -17.05
CA ASP A 354 8.58 11.70 -18.24
C ASP A 354 9.91 11.38 -18.91
N ALA A 355 9.89 11.01 -20.20
CA ALA A 355 11.06 10.62 -20.97
C ALA A 355 11.05 11.26 -22.36
N ASP A 356 12.20 11.34 -23.01
CA ASP A 356 12.32 11.90 -24.35
C ASP A 356 11.57 11.04 -25.36
N ALA A 357 10.71 11.63 -26.20
CA ALA A 357 9.88 10.83 -27.10
C ALA A 357 10.68 10.15 -28.22
N ALA A 358 11.83 10.71 -28.61
CA ALA A 358 12.65 10.17 -29.70
C ALA A 358 13.58 9.06 -29.22
N THR A 359 14.18 9.23 -28.03
CA THR A 359 15.21 8.33 -27.49
C THR A 359 14.71 7.41 -26.38
N GLN A 360 13.60 7.74 -25.72
CA GLN A 360 13.07 7.10 -24.50
C GLN A 360 14.00 7.22 -23.27
N ASP A 361 15.10 7.95 -23.42
CA ASP A 361 16.06 8.28 -22.37
C ASP A 361 15.73 9.63 -21.73
N PHE A 362 16.64 10.13 -20.90
CA PHE A 362 16.53 11.43 -20.23
C PHE A 362 15.27 11.52 -19.36
N GLN A 363 15.16 10.64 -18.36
CA GLN A 363 13.94 10.51 -17.57
C GLN A 363 13.94 11.42 -16.34
N THR A 364 12.74 11.73 -15.83
CA THR A 364 12.53 12.32 -14.51
C THR A 364 11.10 12.06 -14.02
N VAL A 365 10.83 12.33 -12.74
CA VAL A 365 9.44 12.35 -12.23
C VAL A 365 8.79 13.66 -12.66
N TYR A 366 7.68 13.59 -13.38
CA TYR A 366 6.77 14.72 -13.60
C TYR A 366 5.53 14.58 -12.74
N GLY A 367 4.81 15.69 -12.59
CA GLY A 367 3.49 15.68 -11.99
C GLY A 367 2.56 16.73 -12.59
N GLN A 368 1.28 16.50 -12.36
CA GLN A 368 0.20 17.41 -12.71
C GLN A 368 -0.82 17.42 -11.57
N ARG A 369 -1.42 18.58 -11.31
CA ARG A 369 -2.54 18.73 -10.39
C ARG A 369 -3.79 19.05 -11.22
N ILE A 370 -4.81 18.21 -11.11
CA ILE A 370 -6.09 18.37 -11.80
C ILE A 370 -7.17 18.70 -10.77
N ASN A 371 -7.93 19.76 -11.01
CA ASN A 371 -9.04 20.11 -10.11
C ASN A 371 -10.30 19.28 -10.39
N SER A 372 -11.35 19.51 -9.59
CA SER A 372 -12.63 18.84 -9.74
C SER A 372 -13.33 19.08 -11.09
N ALA A 373 -12.98 20.17 -11.81
CA ALA A 373 -13.49 20.50 -13.14
C ALA A 373 -12.62 19.95 -14.30
N GLY A 374 -11.52 19.26 -13.99
CA GLY A 374 -10.63 18.68 -15.01
C GLY A 374 -9.58 19.64 -15.56
N GLN A 375 -9.36 20.79 -14.91
CA GLN A 375 -8.36 21.76 -15.34
C GLN A 375 -6.98 21.42 -14.78
N ARG A 376 -5.94 21.53 -15.62
CA ARG A 376 -4.53 21.43 -15.23
C ARG A 376 -4.11 22.68 -14.46
N LEU A 377 -3.48 22.49 -13.30
CA LEU A 377 -3.10 23.57 -12.39
C LEU A 377 -1.57 23.77 -12.29
N TRP A 378 -0.76 22.85 -12.80
CA TRP A 378 0.70 22.99 -12.87
C TRP A 378 1.15 23.23 -14.31
N SER A 379 0.56 24.24 -14.95
CA SER A 379 0.67 24.51 -16.40
C SER A 379 0.11 23.39 -17.28
N ASP A 380 0.01 23.65 -18.59
CA ASP A 380 -0.47 22.66 -19.55
C ASP A 380 0.49 21.48 -19.75
N THR A 381 1.78 21.67 -19.51
CA THR A 381 2.82 20.64 -19.68
C THR A 381 3.16 19.89 -18.39
N GLY A 382 2.55 20.28 -17.26
CA GLY A 382 2.93 19.74 -15.95
C GLY A 382 4.23 20.34 -15.42
N ARG A 383 4.79 19.69 -14.40
CA ARG A 383 6.00 20.14 -13.68
C ARG A 383 6.94 18.97 -13.39
N ALA A 384 8.24 19.21 -13.55
CA ALA A 384 9.30 18.29 -13.14
C ALA A 384 9.55 18.31 -11.61
N PHE A 385 9.83 17.14 -11.04
CA PHE A 385 10.18 16.89 -9.64
C PHE A 385 11.56 16.23 -9.53
N GLY A 386 12.50 16.73 -10.30
CA GLY A 386 13.87 16.23 -10.37
C GLY A 386 14.60 16.88 -11.55
N GLN A 387 15.89 16.61 -11.65
CA GLN A 387 16.63 16.93 -12.87
C GLN A 387 16.37 15.85 -13.92
N LEU A 388 16.50 16.21 -15.20
CA LEU A 388 16.57 15.23 -16.27
C LEU A 388 17.87 14.46 -16.14
N ILE A 389 17.78 13.14 -16.10
CA ILE A 389 18.93 12.25 -15.94
C ILE A 389 19.02 11.30 -17.12
N ASN A 390 20.24 11.00 -17.56
CA ASN A 390 20.46 9.98 -18.58
C ASN A 390 20.44 8.56 -17.97
N SER A 391 19.34 8.24 -17.29
CA SER A 391 19.02 6.94 -16.67
C SER A 391 17.51 6.82 -16.49
N GLN A 392 17.03 5.72 -15.93
CA GLN A 392 15.61 5.45 -15.75
C GLN A 392 15.05 5.89 -14.39
N VAL A 393 13.76 6.21 -14.38
CA VAL A 393 12.95 6.39 -13.17
C VAL A 393 11.80 5.38 -13.24
N ALA A 394 11.49 4.73 -12.14
CA ALA A 394 10.42 3.73 -12.09
C ALA A 394 9.78 3.64 -10.69
N TYR A 395 8.70 2.86 -10.59
CA TYR A 395 8.04 2.51 -9.33
C TYR A 395 7.58 3.72 -8.52
N ILE A 396 6.98 4.69 -9.19
CA ILE A 396 6.36 5.85 -8.52
C ILE A 396 5.24 5.35 -7.61
N ASN A 397 5.22 5.81 -6.37
CA ASN A 397 4.10 5.64 -5.45
C ASN A 397 3.78 7.02 -4.86
N CYS A 398 2.50 7.38 -4.74
CA CYS A 398 2.11 8.66 -4.16
C CYS A 398 0.91 8.56 -3.22
N PHE A 399 0.93 9.37 -2.17
CA PHE A 399 -0.06 9.30 -1.10
C PHE A 399 -0.42 10.70 -0.58
N ASN A 400 -1.68 10.88 -0.24
CA ASN A 400 -2.20 12.01 0.52
C ASN A 400 -2.62 11.52 1.92
N ASN A 401 -2.30 12.28 2.97
CA ASN A 401 -2.65 11.94 4.35
C ASN A 401 -3.61 12.95 4.99
N GLY A 402 -4.59 13.44 4.24
CA GLY A 402 -5.65 14.32 4.74
C GLY A 402 -5.28 15.81 4.80
N ASP A 403 -4.03 16.18 4.54
CA ASP A 403 -3.64 17.57 4.31
C ASP A 403 -3.66 17.92 2.82
N THR A 404 -3.23 19.13 2.46
CA THR A 404 -3.19 19.58 1.06
C THR A 404 -1.99 19.06 0.28
N ASN A 405 -1.09 18.31 0.93
CA ASN A 405 0.17 17.88 0.37
C ASN A 405 0.12 16.41 -0.06
N VAL A 406 1.05 16.04 -0.93
CA VAL A 406 1.25 14.67 -1.39
C VAL A 406 2.70 14.29 -1.20
N THR A 407 2.93 13.07 -0.72
CA THR A 407 4.27 12.48 -0.58
C THR A 407 4.44 11.42 -1.65
N VAL A 408 5.59 11.44 -2.30
CA VAL A 408 5.92 10.59 -3.43
C VAL A 408 7.22 9.85 -3.11
N THR A 409 7.32 8.60 -3.53
CA THR A 409 8.56 7.81 -3.55
C THR A 409 8.74 7.17 -4.91
N TYR A 410 9.98 6.96 -5.33
CA TYR A 410 10.32 6.38 -6.63
C TYR A 410 11.72 5.74 -6.59
N GLY A 411 11.94 4.80 -7.49
CA GLY A 411 13.26 4.26 -7.81
C GLY A 411 13.91 5.08 -8.92
N GLN A 412 15.22 5.26 -8.83
CA GLN A 412 16.00 5.95 -9.84
C GLN A 412 17.27 5.15 -10.13
N GLU A 413 17.45 4.79 -11.38
CA GLU A 413 18.66 4.14 -11.86
C GLU A 413 19.82 5.15 -11.85
N VAL A 414 21.02 4.66 -11.55
CA VAL A 414 22.26 5.42 -11.65
C VAL A 414 23.17 4.86 -12.75
N PRO A 415 23.94 5.71 -13.46
CA PRO A 415 24.80 5.27 -14.55
C PRO A 415 25.73 4.12 -14.16
N GLY A 416 25.70 3.03 -14.95
CA GLY A 416 26.43 1.79 -14.71
C GLY A 416 25.53 0.57 -14.85
N PRO A 417 26.05 -0.66 -14.76
CA PRO A 417 25.23 -1.85 -14.92
C PRO A 417 24.29 -2.02 -13.73
N ILE A 418 23.00 -1.74 -13.96
CA ILE A 418 21.81 -2.18 -13.20
C ILE A 418 21.89 -1.84 -11.70
N ARG A 419 21.72 -0.55 -11.37
CA ARG A 419 21.88 -0.01 -10.02
C ARG A 419 20.83 1.06 -9.73
N ASP A 420 20.13 0.92 -8.61
CA ASP A 420 19.03 1.82 -8.25
C ASP A 420 19.26 2.47 -6.88
N LEU A 421 18.78 3.71 -6.77
CA LEU A 421 18.57 4.43 -5.52
C LEU A 421 17.07 4.60 -5.27
N ILE A 422 16.69 4.83 -4.03
CA ILE A 422 15.28 5.13 -3.69
C ILE A 422 15.21 6.53 -3.12
N TYR A 423 14.29 7.33 -3.67
CA TYR A 423 14.05 8.71 -3.26
C TYR A 423 12.62 8.89 -2.75
N GLY A 424 12.41 9.98 -2.01
CA GLY A 424 11.09 10.48 -1.71
C GLY A 424 11.04 12.00 -1.60
N PHE A 425 9.93 12.61 -1.97
CA PHE A 425 9.71 14.04 -1.82
C PHE A 425 8.27 14.32 -1.39
N ARG A 426 8.01 15.55 -0.95
CA ARG A 426 6.66 16.03 -0.65
C ARG A 426 6.42 17.35 -1.36
N THR A 427 5.21 17.53 -1.87
CA THR A 427 4.81 18.75 -2.58
C THR A 427 3.38 19.12 -2.23
N GLY A 428 3.08 20.41 -2.31
CA GLY A 428 1.75 20.96 -2.04
C GLY A 428 1.07 21.52 -3.29
N PRO A 429 -0.04 22.25 -3.13
CA PRO A 429 -0.83 22.83 -4.21
C PRO A 429 -0.02 23.68 -5.21
N SER A 430 1.05 24.34 -4.78
CA SER A 430 1.93 25.18 -5.61
C SER A 430 2.90 24.38 -6.50
N GLY A 431 3.03 23.07 -6.25
CA GLY A 431 4.01 22.20 -6.91
C GLY A 431 5.45 22.41 -6.45
N VAL A 432 5.70 23.24 -5.43
CA VAL A 432 7.05 23.46 -4.89
C VAL A 432 7.40 22.31 -3.95
N MET A 433 8.55 21.67 -4.18
CA MET A 433 9.06 20.61 -3.31
C MET A 433 9.35 21.15 -1.90
N GLN A 434 8.94 20.40 -0.89
CA GLN A 434 9.23 20.65 0.52
C GLN A 434 10.62 20.10 0.89
N TRP A 435 10.97 20.15 2.18
CA TRP A 435 12.21 19.56 2.72
C TRP A 435 13.50 20.09 2.08
N GLY A 436 13.56 21.38 1.80
CA GLY A 436 14.73 22.01 1.18
C GLY A 436 14.71 22.01 -0.36
N GLY A 437 13.62 21.57 -0.99
CA GLY A 437 13.41 21.71 -2.43
C GLY A 437 14.12 20.64 -3.26
N SER A 438 14.49 19.51 -2.67
CA SER A 438 15.10 18.37 -3.36
C SER A 438 14.58 17.05 -2.78
N PRO A 439 14.52 15.96 -3.57
CA PRO A 439 14.16 14.65 -3.06
C PRO A 439 15.13 14.16 -1.97
N VAL A 440 14.57 13.55 -0.94
CA VAL A 440 15.28 12.88 0.15
C VAL A 440 15.71 11.50 -0.33
N LEU A 441 16.98 11.17 -0.15
CA LEU A 441 17.53 9.85 -0.46
C LEU A 441 17.14 8.86 0.66
N MET A 442 16.23 7.94 0.37
CA MET A 442 15.75 6.90 1.30
C MET A 442 16.70 5.70 1.34
N SER A 443 17.23 5.28 0.18
CA SER A 443 18.27 4.25 0.10
C SER A 443 19.40 4.74 -0.79
N SER A 444 20.58 4.95 -0.19
CA SER A 444 21.81 5.32 -0.88
C SER A 444 22.67 4.13 -1.29
N VAL A 445 22.29 2.91 -0.87
CA VAL A 445 22.99 1.69 -1.29
C VAL A 445 22.79 1.47 -2.78
N VAL A 446 23.88 1.44 -3.53
CA VAL A 446 23.87 1.25 -4.98
C VAL A 446 23.82 -0.26 -5.28
N SER A 447 22.64 -0.76 -5.65
CA SER A 447 22.36 -2.17 -5.96
C SER A 447 21.13 -2.26 -6.86
N PHE A 448 20.93 -3.38 -7.56
CA PHE A 448 19.67 -3.59 -8.28
C PHE A 448 18.51 -3.70 -7.29
N LYS A 449 17.46 -2.91 -7.55
CA LYS A 449 16.22 -2.90 -6.78
C LYS A 449 15.03 -3.09 -7.71
N ASP A 450 14.13 -3.97 -7.29
CA ASP A 450 12.92 -4.26 -8.05
C ASP A 450 11.72 -4.27 -7.11
N TYR A 451 10.53 -4.15 -7.71
CA TYR A 451 9.24 -4.21 -7.04
C TYR A 451 9.15 -3.25 -5.85
N ILE A 452 9.60 -2.00 -6.04
CA ILE A 452 9.48 -0.97 -5.01
C ILE A 452 7.99 -0.64 -4.84
N ASN A 453 7.45 -0.98 -3.67
CA ASN A 453 6.08 -0.66 -3.28
C ASN A 453 6.14 0.18 -2.01
N ALA A 454 5.15 1.04 -1.80
CA ALA A 454 5.07 1.83 -0.58
C ALA A 454 3.67 1.82 0.03
N ALA A 455 3.61 2.14 1.31
CA ALA A 455 2.38 2.41 2.01
C ALA A 455 2.58 3.60 2.96
N MET A 456 1.51 4.33 3.22
CA MET A 456 1.50 5.41 4.20
C MET A 456 0.56 5.07 5.34
N ASN A 457 1.03 5.23 6.57
CA ASN A 457 0.20 5.04 7.76
C ASN A 457 -0.60 6.30 8.10
N PRO A 458 -1.61 6.23 9.00
CA PRO A 458 -2.44 7.38 9.35
C PRO A 458 -1.68 8.59 9.93
N GLN A 459 -0.47 8.37 10.47
CA GLN A 459 0.39 9.44 10.99
C GLN A 459 1.18 10.15 9.88
N GLY A 460 1.02 9.73 8.62
CA GLY A 460 1.69 10.31 7.46
C GLY A 460 3.12 9.82 7.26
N MET A 461 3.54 8.77 8.00
CA MET A 461 4.82 8.12 7.75
C MET A 461 4.65 7.17 6.57
N LEU A 462 5.47 7.40 5.54
CA LEU A 462 5.59 6.51 4.39
C LEU A 462 6.64 5.45 4.70
N VAL A 463 6.41 4.21 4.28
CA VAL A 463 7.42 3.16 4.26
C VAL A 463 7.46 2.56 2.87
N SER A 464 8.66 2.49 2.27
CA SER A 464 8.91 1.76 1.03
C SER A 464 9.48 0.39 1.35
N ALA A 465 9.03 -0.64 0.63
CA ALA A 465 9.52 -2.02 0.65
C ALA A 465 10.00 -2.42 -0.74
N TRP A 466 11.13 -3.11 -0.84
CA TRP A 466 11.69 -3.50 -2.14
C TRP A 466 12.53 -4.77 -2.06
N GLN A 467 12.72 -5.40 -3.22
CA GLN A 467 13.68 -6.47 -3.41
C GLN A 467 15.05 -5.86 -3.71
N ASP A 468 16.11 -6.38 -3.11
CA ASP A 468 17.44 -5.81 -3.20
C ASP A 468 18.53 -6.89 -3.31
N THR A 469 19.47 -6.68 -4.23
CA THR A 469 20.58 -7.61 -4.51
C THR A 469 21.91 -7.20 -3.86
N ARG A 470 21.92 -6.26 -2.91
CA ARG A 470 23.17 -5.80 -2.25
C ARG A 470 24.01 -6.91 -1.60
N PHE A 471 23.42 -8.08 -1.35
CA PHE A 471 24.09 -9.25 -0.77
C PHE A 471 24.04 -10.50 -1.67
N GLY A 472 23.66 -10.38 -2.95
CA GLY A 472 23.50 -11.54 -3.85
C GLY A 472 23.49 -11.17 -5.33
N MET A 473 23.43 -12.18 -6.21
CA MET A 473 23.30 -11.97 -7.66
C MET A 473 21.83 -11.69 -8.04
N MET A 474 21.59 -11.21 -9.26
CA MET A 474 20.23 -11.00 -9.80
C MET A 474 19.39 -12.29 -9.66
N GLY A 475 18.16 -12.17 -9.15
CA GLY A 475 17.27 -13.31 -8.84
C GLY A 475 17.50 -13.96 -7.46
N ASN A 476 18.51 -13.49 -6.71
CA ASN A 476 18.86 -13.97 -5.38
C ASN A 476 19.03 -12.77 -4.42
N GLY A 477 17.97 -11.96 -4.32
CA GLY A 477 17.91 -10.75 -3.51
C GLY A 477 17.13 -10.93 -2.21
N THR A 478 17.44 -10.13 -1.20
CA THR A 478 16.68 -10.05 0.07
C THR A 478 15.74 -8.85 0.04
N LEU A 479 15.02 -8.62 1.14
CA LEU A 479 13.99 -7.57 1.23
C LEU A 479 14.34 -6.53 2.27
N PHE A 480 14.15 -5.26 1.93
CA PHE A 480 14.36 -4.13 2.84
C PHE A 480 13.14 -3.24 2.92
N VAL A 481 13.06 -2.52 4.02
CA VAL A 481 12.13 -1.42 4.25
C VAL A 481 12.85 -0.17 4.76
N GLN A 482 12.32 0.99 4.41
CA GLN A 482 12.78 2.27 4.92
C GLN A 482 11.61 3.22 5.12
N ASN A 483 11.56 3.88 6.29
CA ASN A 483 10.56 4.90 6.57
C ASN A 483 11.02 6.29 6.08
N LEU A 484 10.04 7.13 5.76
CA LEU A 484 10.17 8.56 5.51
C LEU A 484 9.08 9.27 6.33
N LYS A 485 9.49 10.10 7.29
CA LYS A 485 8.57 10.80 8.19
C LYS A 485 7.95 12.03 7.50
N PRO A 486 6.83 12.57 8.02
CA PRO A 486 6.20 13.77 7.47
C PRO A 486 7.12 15.00 7.37
N ASP A 487 8.15 15.07 8.23
CA ASP A 487 9.14 16.16 8.24
C ASP A 487 10.28 15.96 7.22
N GLY A 488 10.28 14.86 6.46
CA GLY A 488 11.29 14.54 5.45
C GLY A 488 12.51 13.82 5.99
N THR A 489 12.57 13.54 7.30
CA THR A 489 13.70 12.81 7.89
C THR A 489 13.45 11.30 7.93
N LEU A 490 14.52 10.52 7.87
CA LEU A 490 14.52 9.07 8.06
C LEU A 490 14.71 8.73 9.54
N GLY A 491 14.48 7.46 9.89
CA GLY A 491 14.91 6.90 11.16
C GLY A 491 13.87 6.93 12.26
N PRO A 492 14.29 6.89 13.54
CA PRO A 492 13.37 6.68 14.65
C PRO A 492 12.20 7.67 14.63
N VAL A 493 11.01 7.15 14.92
CA VAL A 493 9.81 7.95 15.07
C VAL A 493 9.85 8.57 16.46
N SER A 494 10.63 9.64 16.58
CA SER A 494 10.80 10.36 17.83
C SER A 494 9.56 11.19 18.16
N ILE A 495 9.25 11.29 19.44
CA ILE A 495 8.32 12.33 19.93
C ILE A 495 8.96 13.69 19.71
N LYS A 496 8.15 14.71 19.42
CA LYS A 496 8.64 16.08 19.29
C LYS A 496 9.18 16.56 20.63
N GLN A 497 10.50 16.69 20.75
CA GLN A 497 11.11 17.41 21.86
C GLN A 497 10.84 18.91 21.67
N ILE A 498 10.00 19.48 22.53
CA ILE A 498 9.58 20.89 22.48
C ILE A 498 10.39 21.77 23.44
N GLY A 499 11.34 21.20 24.18
CA GLY A 499 12.29 21.93 25.02
C GLY A 499 13.44 21.06 25.52
N THR A 500 14.62 21.65 25.64
CA THR A 500 15.84 21.04 26.19
C THR A 500 16.10 21.42 27.65
N ASN A 501 15.27 22.28 28.23
CA ASN A 501 15.33 22.58 29.66
C ASN A 501 15.12 21.29 30.44
N LEU A 502 16.08 20.94 31.30
CA LEU A 502 15.99 19.81 32.23
C LEU A 502 14.79 20.04 33.15
N PRO A 503 13.67 19.33 32.95
CA PRO A 503 12.50 19.50 33.80
C PRO A 503 12.87 19.05 35.22
N GLY A 504 12.42 19.79 36.24
CA GLY A 504 12.71 19.44 37.63
C GLY A 504 12.05 18.14 38.10
N LYS A 505 11.05 17.62 37.35
CA LYS A 505 10.28 16.42 37.70
C LYS A 505 9.80 15.66 36.46
N PHE A 506 9.59 14.35 36.62
CA PHE A 506 8.84 13.53 35.67
C PHE A 506 7.35 13.88 35.78
N ASP A 507 6.72 14.30 34.68
CA ASP A 507 5.31 14.71 34.69
C ASP A 507 4.59 14.31 33.40
N LEU A 508 3.28 14.08 33.52
CA LEU A 508 2.39 13.82 32.39
C LEU A 508 1.32 14.90 32.40
N SER A 509 1.25 15.72 31.36
CA SER A 509 0.24 16.78 31.27
C SER A 509 -1.14 16.22 30.93
N GLN A 510 -2.19 16.98 31.28
CA GLN A 510 -3.52 16.72 30.73
C GLN A 510 -3.48 16.88 29.21
N ASN A 511 -4.09 15.95 28.47
CA ASN A 511 -4.18 16.06 27.02
C ASN A 511 -4.99 17.32 26.64
N PHE A 512 -4.62 17.98 25.54
CA PHE A 512 -5.32 19.16 25.06
C PHE A 512 -5.57 19.10 23.55
N PRO A 513 -6.82 19.31 23.08
CA PRO A 513 -8.04 19.54 23.88
C PRO A 513 -8.46 18.29 24.68
N ASN A 514 -9.27 18.47 25.72
CA ASN A 514 -10.00 17.41 26.44
C ASN A 514 -11.33 18.00 26.99
N PRO A 515 -12.51 17.61 26.48
CA PRO A 515 -12.74 16.54 25.50
C PRO A 515 -12.13 16.84 24.13
N PHE A 516 -11.89 15.80 23.30
CA PHE A 516 -11.26 15.94 21.99
C PHE A 516 -12.03 15.25 20.87
N ASN A 517 -11.84 15.70 19.62
CA ASN A 517 -12.47 15.12 18.42
C ASN A 517 -11.61 15.31 17.16
N PRO A 518 -11.18 14.25 16.46
CA PRO A 518 -10.69 12.99 17.04
C PRO A 518 -9.22 13.10 17.47
N THR A 519 -8.60 14.30 17.40
CA THR A 519 -7.18 14.50 17.67
C THR A 519 -6.93 15.29 18.95
N THR A 520 -5.86 14.94 19.68
CA THR A 520 -5.40 15.64 20.89
C THR A 520 -3.87 15.57 21.00
N LYS A 521 -3.30 16.40 21.86
CA LYS A 521 -1.87 16.42 22.17
C LYS A 521 -1.63 15.97 23.59
N ILE A 522 -0.64 15.11 23.80
CA ILE A 522 -0.20 14.67 25.11
C ILE A 522 1.23 15.17 25.33
N LYS A 523 1.39 16.05 26.32
CA LYS A 523 2.69 16.58 26.74
C LYS A 523 3.21 15.84 27.96
N PHE A 524 4.50 15.61 28.05
CA PHE A 524 5.15 15.03 29.23
C PHE A 524 6.58 15.54 29.38
N ASP A 525 7.05 15.50 30.62
CA ASP A 525 8.34 16.02 31.04
C ASP A 525 9.19 14.86 31.55
N LEU A 526 10.44 14.76 31.11
CA LEU A 526 11.41 13.78 31.56
C LEU A 526 12.56 14.47 32.28
N ASN A 527 12.66 14.30 33.59
CA ASN A 527 13.77 14.81 34.39
C ASN A 527 15.06 13.98 34.25
N LYS A 528 14.97 12.77 33.70
CA LYS A 528 16.11 11.88 33.44
C LYS A 528 15.92 11.15 32.12
N SER A 529 17.02 10.94 31.42
CA SER A 529 17.05 10.10 30.22
C SER A 529 16.72 8.65 30.58
N GLY A 530 15.97 7.96 29.73
CA GLY A 530 15.58 6.58 29.98
C GLY A 530 14.57 6.04 28.98
N MET A 531 14.22 4.76 29.16
CA MET A 531 13.21 4.10 28.34
C MET A 531 11.84 4.63 28.72
N VAL A 532 11.18 5.28 27.78
CA VAL A 532 9.85 5.85 27.96
C VAL A 532 8.83 5.02 27.19
N THR A 533 7.73 4.69 27.87
CA THR A 533 6.58 4.05 27.23
C THR A 533 5.33 4.84 27.57
N LEU A 534 4.62 5.34 26.56
CA LEU A 534 3.33 6.02 26.71
C LEU A 534 2.29 5.21 25.95
N LYS A 535 1.28 4.71 26.65
CA LYS A 535 0.23 3.83 26.11
C LYS A 535 -1.15 4.39 26.39
N VAL A 536 -2.11 4.04 25.54
CA VAL A 536 -3.53 4.35 25.66
C VAL A 536 -4.30 3.06 25.91
N TYR A 537 -5.27 3.14 26.81
CA TYR A 537 -6.12 2.04 27.24
C TYR A 537 -7.59 2.46 27.17
N ASP A 538 -8.47 1.50 26.88
CA ASP A 538 -9.91 1.71 26.99
C ASP A 538 -10.41 1.64 28.45
N ASN A 539 -11.71 1.80 28.64
CA ASN A 539 -12.36 1.74 29.95
C ASN A 539 -12.31 0.35 30.62
N LEU A 540 -11.97 -0.70 29.88
CA LEU A 540 -11.76 -2.06 30.39
C LEU A 540 -10.28 -2.34 30.71
N GLY A 541 -9.39 -1.36 30.49
CA GLY A 541 -7.95 -1.49 30.71
C GLY A 541 -7.22 -2.22 29.60
N ARG A 542 -7.85 -2.46 28.45
CA ARG A 542 -7.20 -3.05 27.27
C ARG A 542 -6.37 -1.99 26.57
N GLU A 543 -5.14 -2.32 26.21
CA GLU A 543 -4.29 -1.43 25.42
C GLU A 543 -4.89 -1.25 24.02
N VAL A 544 -5.11 0.00 23.62
CA VAL A 544 -5.66 0.36 22.31
C VAL A 544 -4.67 1.11 21.42
N ASN A 545 -3.60 1.67 22.00
CA ASN A 545 -2.53 2.32 21.25
C ASN A 545 -1.25 2.42 22.09
N THR A 546 -0.08 2.27 21.48
CA THR A 546 1.21 2.65 22.09
C THR A 546 1.69 3.92 21.40
N LEU A 547 1.78 5.06 22.12
CA LEU A 547 2.16 6.38 21.61
C LEU A 547 3.65 6.71 21.74
N VAL A 548 4.37 6.03 22.62
CA VAL A 548 5.82 6.15 22.79
C VAL A 548 6.35 4.81 23.26
N ASN A 549 7.50 4.37 22.73
CA ASN A 549 8.23 3.21 23.22
C ASN A 549 9.70 3.28 22.80
N GLU A 550 10.45 4.21 23.36
CA GLU A 550 11.86 4.45 22.99
C GLU A 550 12.67 5.08 24.13
N ASN A 551 14.00 5.08 24.00
CA ASN A 551 14.88 5.83 24.90
C ASN A 551 14.85 7.30 24.54
N LEU A 552 14.50 8.14 25.51
CA LEU A 552 14.49 9.58 25.37
C LEU A 552 15.51 10.22 26.29
N SER A 553 16.10 11.33 25.85
CA SER A 553 16.89 12.20 26.70
C SER A 553 15.99 12.92 27.73
N ALA A 554 16.57 13.47 28.78
CA ALA A 554 15.84 14.40 29.63
C ALA A 554 15.37 15.62 28.80
N GLY A 555 14.12 16.05 28.99
CA GLY A 555 13.51 17.10 28.18
C GLY A 555 11.99 17.12 28.24
N VAL A 556 11.40 18.03 27.46
CA VAL A 556 9.95 18.21 27.35
C VAL A 556 9.49 17.70 25.99
N TYR A 557 8.45 16.87 25.98
CA TYR A 557 7.99 16.16 24.79
C TYR A 557 6.49 16.35 24.55
N GLU A 558 6.09 16.33 23.28
CA GLU A 558 4.70 16.38 22.83
C GLU A 558 4.43 15.30 21.78
N VAL A 559 3.42 14.46 22.02
CA VAL A 559 2.93 13.47 21.05
C VAL A 559 1.51 13.81 20.60
N ASN A 560 1.24 13.68 19.30
CA ASN A 560 -0.11 13.75 18.75
C ASN A 560 -0.79 12.39 18.87
N PHE A 561 -2.04 12.38 19.33
CA PHE A 561 -2.89 11.19 19.34
C PHE A 561 -4.11 11.44 18.46
N ASN A 562 -4.30 10.58 17.45
CA ASN A 562 -5.49 10.54 16.61
C ASN A 562 -6.31 9.29 16.96
N ALA A 563 -7.54 9.50 17.43
CA ALA A 563 -8.49 8.47 17.84
C ALA A 563 -9.63 8.27 16.81
N GLU A 564 -9.39 8.59 15.54
CA GLU A 564 -10.39 8.46 14.45
C GLU A 564 -10.95 7.04 14.32
N ASN A 565 -10.22 6.01 14.73
CA ASN A 565 -10.67 4.61 14.70
C ASN A 565 -11.25 4.10 16.03
N LEU A 566 -11.42 4.96 17.05
CA LEU A 566 -11.93 4.58 18.37
C LEU A 566 -13.35 5.12 18.61
N SER A 567 -14.18 4.42 19.39
CA SER A 567 -15.54 4.87 19.74
C SER A 567 -15.51 6.01 20.76
N SER A 568 -16.50 6.92 20.73
CA SER A 568 -16.67 7.95 21.77
C SER A 568 -16.70 7.32 23.17
N GLY A 569 -16.01 7.93 24.13
CA GLY A 569 -15.88 7.37 25.47
C GLY A 569 -14.64 7.84 26.23
N ILE A 570 -14.48 7.31 27.44
CA ILE A 570 -13.34 7.58 28.31
C ILE A 570 -12.20 6.62 27.97
N TYR A 571 -11.01 7.18 27.80
CA TYR A 571 -9.77 6.45 27.64
C TYR A 571 -8.77 6.87 28.71
N PHE A 572 -7.81 6.00 28.99
CA PHE A 572 -6.71 6.28 29.89
C PHE A 572 -5.41 6.28 29.12
N TYR A 573 -4.50 7.19 29.46
CA TYR A 573 -3.15 7.17 28.92
C TYR A 573 -2.14 7.14 30.06
N SER A 574 -1.15 6.27 29.94
CA SER A 574 -0.15 6.03 30.97
C SER A 574 1.24 6.12 30.40
N ILE A 575 2.08 6.94 31.03
CA ILE A 575 3.51 7.03 30.76
C ILE A 575 4.31 6.29 31.83
N THR A 576 5.39 5.62 31.42
CA THR A 576 6.39 5.01 32.30
C THR A 576 7.79 5.46 31.89
N ASN A 577 8.66 5.77 32.86
CA ASN A 577 10.09 5.99 32.68
C ASN A 577 10.86 5.27 33.80
N GLY A 578 11.41 4.09 33.49
CA GLY A 578 11.95 3.18 34.51
C GLY A 578 10.88 2.72 35.50
N SER A 579 11.06 2.99 36.79
CA SER A 579 10.11 2.64 37.86
C SER A 579 8.97 3.65 38.06
N GLU A 580 9.04 4.82 37.42
CA GLU A 580 8.03 5.87 37.58
C GLU A 580 6.90 5.67 36.57
N LYS A 581 5.64 5.78 37.03
CA LYS A 581 4.44 5.64 36.20
C LYS A 581 3.42 6.71 36.55
N ILE A 582 2.89 7.39 35.53
CA ILE A 582 1.80 8.37 35.69
C ILE A 582 0.69 8.00 34.71
N THR A 583 -0.57 8.03 35.17
CA THR A 583 -1.76 7.74 34.35
C THR A 583 -2.74 8.91 34.45
N LYS A 584 -3.34 9.28 33.32
CA LYS A 584 -4.42 10.27 33.22
C LYS A 584 -5.55 9.75 32.33
N SER A 585 -6.71 10.39 32.42
CA SER A 585 -7.88 10.08 31.60
C SER A 585 -8.13 11.17 30.55
N MET A 586 -8.75 10.79 29.43
CA MET A 586 -9.19 11.68 28.36
C MET A 586 -10.58 11.26 27.85
N LEU A 587 -11.36 12.22 27.37
CA LEU A 587 -12.71 12.00 26.84
C LEU A 587 -12.74 12.26 25.33
N LEU A 588 -13.00 11.21 24.55
CA LEU A 588 -13.24 11.31 23.11
C LEU A 588 -14.74 11.56 22.87
N VAL A 589 -15.05 12.62 22.14
CA VAL A 589 -16.43 12.96 21.72
C VAL A 589 -16.42 13.07 20.21
N LYS A 590 -17.01 12.09 19.51
CA LYS A 590 -17.24 12.17 18.06
C LYS A 590 -18.58 12.76 17.71
#